data_AF-A0A6N3DKI0-F1
#
_entry.id   AF-A0A6N3DKI0-F1
#
_cell.length_a   1.000
_cell.length_b   1.000
_cell.length_c   1.000
_cell.angle_alpha   90.00
_cell.angle_beta   90.00
_cell.angle_gamma   90.00
#
_symmetry.space_group_name_H-M   'P 1'
#
loop_
_entity.id
_entity.type
_entity.pdbx_description
1 polymer ?
#
loop_
_entity_poly.entity_id
_entity_poly.type
_entity_poly.pdbx_seq_one_letter_code
_entity_poly.pdbx_strand_id
1 'polypeptide(L)'
;MDKDIVLEKIRQAAVLLYQNKEQDGITAVSDLLQVFQKMIQNLTEEQMKNCGNFTLLMMREILEAYQCQDIMGMADCLMEKATLFVQYVSGK
;
A
#
# COMPACT_ATOMS: atom_id res chain seq x y z
N MET A 1 -0.85 14.62 -3.60
CA MET A 1 -0.10 14.06 -2.46
C MET A 1 1.27 13.70 -2.99
N ASP A 2 2.33 14.10 -2.29
CA ASP A 2 3.69 13.88 -2.76
C ASP A 2 4.05 12.39 -2.73
N LYS A 3 4.58 11.88 -3.84
CA LYS A 3 5.03 10.49 -3.99
C LYS A 3 5.96 10.08 -2.86
N ASP A 4 6.93 10.94 -2.55
CA ASP A 4 8.00 10.61 -1.60
C ASP A 4 7.45 10.50 -0.18
N ILE A 5 6.43 11.31 0.15
CA ILE A 5 5.71 11.21 1.42
C ILE A 5 4.99 9.86 1.54
N VAL A 6 4.35 9.38 0.47
CA VAL A 6 3.63 8.10 0.51
C VAL A 6 4.61 6.94 0.62
N LEU A 7 5.72 6.96 -0.14
CA LEU A 7 6.76 5.94 -0.07
C LEU A 7 7.40 5.86 1.31
N GLU A 8 7.66 7.01 1.94
CA GLU A 8 8.20 7.03 3.29
C GLU A 8 7.21 6.47 4.32
N LYS A 9 5.91 6.76 4.18
CA LYS A 9 4.87 6.15 5.02
C LYS A 9 4.80 4.63 4.86
N ILE A 10 4.88 4.13 3.63
CA ILE A 10 4.95 2.69 3.33
C ILE A 10 6.14 2.07 4.07
N ARG A 11 7.32 2.67 3.93
CA ARG A 11 8.55 2.19 4.57
C ARG A 11 8.41 2.16 6.09
N GLN A 12 7.89 3.23 6.69
CA GLN A 12 7.71 3.33 8.14
C GLN A 12 6.74 2.27 8.65
N ALA A 13 5.59 2.08 7.98
CA ALA A 13 4.63 1.04 8.33
C ALA A 13 5.26 -0.36 8.26
N ALA A 14 5.99 -0.67 7.19
CA ALA A 14 6.68 -1.94 7.05
C ALA A 14 7.73 -2.16 8.17
N VAL A 15 8.51 -1.13 8.52
CA VAL A 15 9.48 -1.22 9.62
C VAL A 15 8.80 -1.51 10.96
N LEU A 16 7.66 -0.86 11.25
CA LEU A 16 6.89 -1.12 12.48
C LEU A 16 6.41 -2.57 12.52
N LEU A 17 5.89 -3.09 11.41
CA LEU A 17 5.43 -4.47 11.28
C LEU A 17 6.59 -5.46 11.47
N TYR A 18 7.72 -5.28 10.77
CA TYR A 18 8.89 -6.16 10.92
C TYR A 18 9.52 -6.13 12.32
N GLN A 19 9.36 -5.04 13.06
CA GLN A 19 9.80 -4.92 14.46
C GLN A 19 8.79 -5.49 15.46
N ASN A 20 7.71 -6.14 15.01
CA ASN A 20 6.59 -6.61 15.83
C ASN A 20 5.96 -5.52 16.70
N LYS A 21 5.97 -4.27 16.25
CA LYS A 21 5.16 -3.20 16.84
C LYS A 21 3.74 -3.29 16.26
N GLU A 22 3.06 -4.40 16.56
CA GLU A 22 1.82 -4.81 15.88
C GLU A 22 0.77 -3.71 15.88
N GLN A 23 0.45 -3.13 17.04
CA GLN A 23 -0.60 -2.10 17.13
C GLN A 23 -0.27 -0.86 16.31
N ASP A 24 0.98 -0.38 16.36
CA ASP A 24 1.41 0.80 15.61
C ASP A 24 1.47 0.50 14.10
N GLY A 25 1.97 -0.69 13.74
CA GLY A 25 2.06 -1.15 12.36
C GLY A 25 0.68 -1.33 11.72
N ILE A 26 -0.24 -2.01 12.40
CA ILE A 26 -1.63 -2.19 11.94
C ILE A 26 -2.33 -0.83 11.78
N THR A 27 -2.14 0.09 12.73
CA THR A 27 -2.69 1.45 12.62
C THR A 27 -2.15 2.17 11.38
N ALA A 28 -0.84 2.09 11.15
CA ALA A 28 -0.21 2.68 9.97
C ALA A 28 -0.68 2.04 8.65
N VAL A 29 -0.91 0.72 8.63
CA VAL A 29 -1.49 0.03 7.47
C VAL A 29 -2.91 0.53 7.19
N SER A 30 -3.75 0.67 8.23
CA SER A 30 -5.11 1.20 8.09
C SER A 30 -5.12 2.60 7.47
N ASP A 31 -4.21 3.48 7.89
CA ASP A 31 -4.07 4.82 7.29
C ASP A 31 -3.61 4.75 5.83
N LEU A 32 -2.69 3.84 5.51
CA LEU A 32 -2.22 3.61 4.14
C LEU A 32 -3.32 3.04 3.23
N LEU A 33 -4.20 2.18 3.73
CA LEU A 33 -5.34 1.67 2.96
C LEU A 33 -6.26 2.81 2.47
N GLN A 34 -6.52 3.79 3.34
CA GLN A 34 -7.29 4.98 2.96
C GLN A 34 -6.55 5.84 1.92
N VAL A 35 -5.23 5.95 2.04
CA VAL A 35 -4.38 6.63 1.06
C VAL A 35 -4.44 5.92 -0.29
N PHE A 36 -4.27 4.60 -0.33
CA PHE A 36 -4.35 3.82 -1.57
C PHE A 36 -5.72 3.95 -2.21
N GLN A 37 -6.81 3.83 -1.44
CA GLN A 37 -8.16 4.00 -1.98
C GLN A 37 -8.34 5.37 -2.68
N LYS A 38 -7.84 6.45 -2.08
CA LYS A 38 -7.87 7.79 -2.70
C LYS A 38 -7.01 7.86 -3.96
N MET A 39 -5.84 7.23 -3.98
CA MET A 39 -4.99 7.20 -5.18
C MET A 39 -5.67 6.44 -6.32
N ILE A 40 -6.31 5.32 -6.01
CA ILE A 40 -7.05 4.48 -6.97
C ILE A 40 -8.23 5.24 -7.57
N GLN A 41 -9.00 5.96 -6.75
CA GLN A 41 -10.11 6.79 -7.21
C GLN A 41 -9.67 7.94 -8.13
N ASN A 42 -8.41 8.35 -8.06
CA ASN A 42 -7.85 9.45 -8.85
C ASN A 42 -7.05 8.95 -10.06
N LEU A 43 -7.06 7.65 -10.37
CA LEU A 43 -6.40 7.14 -11.57
C LEU A 43 -7.09 7.67 -12.83
N THR A 44 -6.27 8.02 -13.82
CA THR A 44 -6.78 8.29 -15.17
C THR A 44 -7.28 7.01 -15.83
N GLU A 45 -8.11 7.12 -16.87
CA GLU A 45 -8.57 5.95 -17.64
C GLU A 45 -7.40 5.14 -18.22
N GLU A 46 -6.33 5.81 -18.67
CA GLU A 46 -5.14 5.17 -19.18
C GLU A 46 -4.41 4.37 -18.09
N GLN A 47 -4.19 4.98 -16.92
CA GLN A 47 -3.59 4.27 -15.79
C GLN A 47 -4.47 3.10 -15.34
N MET A 48 -5.79 3.28 -15.30
CA MET A 48 -6.72 2.21 -14.93
C MET A 48 -6.65 1.03 -15.91
N LYS A 49 -6.54 1.29 -17.22
CA LYS A 49 -6.32 0.24 -18.23
C LYS A 49 -4.99 -0.49 -18.06
N ASN A 50 -3.94 0.24 -17.70
CA ASN A 50 -2.58 -0.32 -17.64
C ASN A 50 -2.25 -1.02 -16.32
N CYS A 51 -2.74 -0.52 -15.18
CA CYS A 51 -2.40 -1.03 -13.85
C CYS A 51 -3.62 -1.43 -12.99
N GLY A 52 -4.85 -1.36 -13.51
CA GLY A 52 -6.06 -1.63 -12.72
C GLY A 52 -6.10 -3.03 -12.10
N ASN A 53 -5.78 -4.07 -12.88
CA ASN A 53 -5.73 -5.46 -12.38
C ASN A 53 -4.68 -5.63 -11.29
N PHE A 54 -3.49 -5.06 -11.49
CA PHE A 54 -2.41 -5.07 -10.50
C PHE A 54 -2.85 -4.38 -9.20
N THR A 55 -3.51 -3.24 -9.33
CA THR A 55 -4.02 -2.44 -8.22
C THR A 55 -5.06 -3.21 -7.40
N LEU A 56 -5.99 -3.90 -8.07
CA LEU A 56 -6.99 -4.74 -7.39
C LEU A 56 -6.35 -5.92 -6.67
N LEU A 57 -5.35 -6.56 -7.29
CA LEU A 57 -4.61 -7.67 -6.68
C LEU A 57 -3.84 -7.20 -5.43
N MET A 58 -3.11 -6.09 -5.53
CA MET A 58 -2.43 -5.47 -4.39
C MET A 58 -3.40 -5.16 -3.25
N MET A 59 -4.53 -4.49 -3.55
CA MET A 59 -5.54 -4.15 -2.53
C MET A 59 -6.13 -5.39 -1.87
N ARG A 60 -6.40 -6.43 -2.66
CA ARG A 60 -6.91 -7.70 -2.14
C ARG A 60 -5.92 -8.34 -1.17
N GLU A 61 -4.66 -8.47 -1.57
CA GLU A 61 -3.63 -9.11 -0.76
C GLU A 61 -3.39 -8.37 0.57
N ILE A 62 -3.26 -7.04 0.55
CA ILE A 62 -3.05 -6.29 1.79
C ILE A 62 -4.26 -6.34 2.71
N LEU A 63 -5.49 -6.39 2.18
CA LEU A 63 -6.71 -6.53 2.97
C LEU A 63 -6.86 -7.92 3.56
N GLU A 64 -6.53 -8.97 2.81
CA GLU A 64 -6.52 -10.35 3.31
C GLU A 64 -5.49 -10.49 4.44
N ALA A 65 -4.26 -9.99 4.24
CA ALA A 65 -3.24 -9.98 5.29
C ALA A 65 -3.69 -9.19 6.53
N TYR A 66 -4.29 -8.01 6.33
CA TYR A 66 -4.82 -7.18 7.41
C TYR A 66 -5.91 -7.90 8.23
N GLN A 67 -6.86 -8.56 7.57
CA GLN A 67 -7.94 -9.29 8.22
C GLN A 67 -7.45 -10.51 9.01
N CYS A 68 -6.43 -11.20 8.48
CA CYS A 68 -5.81 -12.34 9.14
C CYS A 68 -4.78 -11.95 10.22
N GLN A 69 -4.55 -10.65 10.43
CA GLN A 69 -3.46 -10.13 11.27
C GLN A 69 -2.09 -10.70 10.87
N ASP A 70 -1.91 -10.98 9.57
CA ASP A 70 -0.63 -11.42 9.02
C ASP A 70 0.33 -10.24 8.87
N ILE A 71 1.09 -10.00 9.92
CA ILE A 71 2.05 -8.88 10.04
C ILE A 71 3.09 -8.91 8.92
N MET A 72 3.60 -10.11 8.59
CA MET A 72 4.63 -10.27 7.56
C MET A 72 4.02 -10.08 6.17
N GLY A 73 2.84 -10.66 5.92
CA GLY A 73 2.12 -10.46 4.66
C GLY A 73 1.78 -9.00 4.39
N MET A 74 1.39 -8.24 5.43
CA MET A 74 1.19 -6.79 5.31
C MET A 74 2.49 -6.06 4.94
N ALA A 75 3.59 -6.38 5.63
CA ALA A 75 4.87 -5.71 5.41
C ALA A 75 5.47 -6.01 4.03
N ASP A 76 5.40 -7.26 3.58
CA ASP A 76 5.86 -7.68 2.25
C ASP A 76 5.02 -7.02 1.15
N CYS A 77 3.69 -7.05 1.28
CA CYS A 77 2.80 -6.42 0.30
C CYS A 77 3.03 -4.90 0.21
N LEU A 78 3.29 -4.24 1.34
CA LEU A 78 3.65 -2.82 1.39
C LEU A 78 4.96 -2.55 0.65
N MET A 79 6.02 -3.28 0.98
CA MET A 79 7.36 -3.02 0.44
C MET A 79 7.46 -3.35 -1.06
N GLU A 80 6.75 -4.37 -1.53
CA GLU A 80 6.79 -4.79 -2.93
C GLU A 80 5.71 -4.11 -3.76
N LYS A 81 4.44 -4.49 -3.54
CA LYS A 81 3.35 -4.16 -4.45
C LYS A 81 2.89 -2.72 -4.29
N ALA A 82 2.75 -2.24 -3.05
CA ALA A 82 2.33 -0.87 -2.80
C ALA A 82 3.40 0.14 -3.24
N THR A 83 4.68 -0.13 -2.98
CA THR A 83 5.79 0.67 -3.52
C THR A 83 5.72 0.75 -5.05
N LEU A 84 5.56 -0.38 -5.74
CA LEU A 84 5.50 -0.41 -7.20
C LEU A 84 4.29 0.35 -7.74
N PHE A 85 3.12 0.18 -7.13
CA PHE A 85 1.91 0.93 -7.46
C PHE A 85 2.15 2.44 -7.37
N VAL A 86 2.64 2.92 -6.22
CA VAL A 86 2.88 4.35 -5.97
C VAL A 86 3.89 4.92 -6.96
N GLN A 87 4.97 4.17 -7.25
CA GLN A 87 5.97 4.56 -8.23
C GLN A 87 5.39 4.68 -9.64
N TYR A 88 4.55 3.74 -10.05
CA TYR A 88 3.92 3.75 -11.37
C TYR A 88 2.93 4.92 -11.52
N VAL A 89 2.02 5.09 -10.57
CA VAL A 89 0.93 6.07 -10.70
C VAL A 89 1.38 7.51 -10.44
N SER A 90 2.47 7.68 -9.69
CA SER A 90 3.08 8.98 -9.42
C SER A 90 4.24 9.28 -10.38
N GLY A 91 4.50 8.39 -11.34
CA GLY A 91 5.51 8.57 -12.37
C GLY A 91 5.02 9.49 -13.48
N LYS A 92 5.65 10.65 -13.60
CA LYS A 92 6.06 11.22 -14.89
C LYS A 92 7.53 10.88 -15.08
#